data_AF-A0A843HFY0-F1
#
_entry.id   AF-A0A843HFY0-F1
#
_cell.length_a   1.000
_cell.length_b   1.000
_cell.length_c   1.000
_cell.angle_alpha   90.00
_cell.angle_beta   90.00
_cell.angle_gamma   90.00
#
_symmetry.space_group_name_H-M   'P 1'
#
loop_
_entity.id
_entity.type
_entity.pdbx_description
1 polymer ?
#
loop_
_entity_poly.entity_id
_entity_poly.type
_entity_poly.pdbx_seq_one_letter_code
_entity_poly.pdbx_strand_id
1 'polypeptide(L)'
;MRIRQIIIESLKLPFSDYKSFLKVLMLVLSCAIISQVSHSFKIGNYYVLFVILRSIITIILIGISMNIVNNVVFDRSIHWHFKKHFMEGLKEYVLTLYYLLIPSVISLIFIHFTGLYSTILHIKDYVLQMDIDAASLTVMELSHQLPHSMNIAFLQSLQVHTLVTLFLFVLFTSFSFISRILMLKYDSIRIAIDIRNVLTVVGNIGWMRFMKFVLIFTIVLIFIVNILVFMRYIFEDVFISALFEVFLLFFATNAFYRLYVDNDTDDVE
;
A
#
# COMPACT_ATOMS: atom_id res chain seq x y z
N MET A 1 -18.01 -12.81 -14.19
CA MET A 1 -17.82 -11.44 -14.74
C MET A 1 -16.49 -11.28 -15.47
N ARG A 2 -16.47 -10.48 -16.56
CA ARG A 2 -15.21 -10.12 -17.23
C ARG A 2 -14.41 -9.13 -16.37
N ILE A 3 -13.09 -9.35 -16.23
CA ILE A 3 -12.18 -8.48 -15.43
C ILE A 3 -12.36 -6.98 -15.76
N ARG A 4 -12.52 -6.65 -17.04
CA ARG A 4 -12.77 -5.27 -17.50
C ARG A 4 -14.00 -4.65 -16.84
N GLN A 5 -15.07 -5.42 -16.66
CA GLN A 5 -16.32 -4.93 -16.08
C GLN A 5 -16.14 -4.65 -14.58
N ILE A 6 -15.45 -5.54 -13.85
CA ILE A 6 -15.09 -5.33 -12.45
C ILE A 6 -14.35 -4.00 -12.28
N ILE A 7 -13.31 -3.76 -13.09
CA ILE A 7 -12.53 -2.52 -13.03
C ILE A 7 -13.39 -1.29 -13.33
N ILE A 8 -14.23 -1.33 -14.38
CA ILE A 8 -15.09 -0.18 -14.75
C ILE A 8 -16.11 0.13 -13.66
N GLU A 9 -16.75 -0.89 -13.10
CA GLU A 9 -17.74 -0.72 -12.02
C GLU A 9 -17.07 -0.19 -10.75
N SER A 10 -15.86 -0.67 -10.44
CA SER A 10 -15.11 -0.17 -9.27
C SER A 10 -14.58 1.23 -9.45
N LEU A 11 -14.18 1.63 -10.66
CA LEU A 11 -13.77 3.01 -10.96
C LEU A 11 -14.93 4.01 -10.83
N LYS A 12 -16.16 3.56 -11.06
CA LYS A 12 -17.36 4.40 -10.92
C LYS A 12 -17.77 4.63 -9.48
N LEU A 13 -17.39 3.73 -8.56
CA LEU A 13 -17.87 3.76 -7.17
C LEU A 13 -17.60 5.08 -6.42
N PRO A 14 -16.39 5.68 -6.49
CA PRO A 14 -16.13 6.97 -5.85
C PRO A 14 -17.07 8.09 -6.34
N PHE A 15 -17.54 7.99 -7.59
CA PHE A 15 -18.41 8.97 -8.23
C PHE A 15 -19.90 8.66 -8.02
N SER A 16 -20.29 7.40 -7.92
CA SER A 16 -21.69 7.01 -7.65
C SER A 16 -22.11 7.39 -6.24
N ASP A 17 -21.27 7.07 -5.25
CA ASP A 17 -21.52 7.34 -3.82
C ASP A 17 -20.70 8.52 -3.31
N TYR A 18 -20.77 9.63 -4.05
CA TYR A 18 -19.99 10.84 -3.80
C TYR A 18 -20.12 11.38 -2.37
N LYS A 19 -21.27 11.17 -1.71
CA LYS A 19 -21.51 11.58 -0.31
C LYS A 19 -20.62 10.81 0.66
N SER A 20 -20.53 9.49 0.49
CA SER A 20 -19.70 8.63 1.32
C SER A 20 -18.21 8.87 1.02
N PHE A 21 -17.87 9.02 -0.26
CA PHE A 21 -16.53 9.41 -0.68
C PHE A 21 -16.09 10.72 -0.05
N LEU A 22 -16.91 11.77 -0.09
CA LEU A 22 -16.59 13.08 0.48
C LEU A 22 -16.43 13.03 2.01
N LYS A 23 -17.25 12.24 2.71
CA LYS A 23 -17.10 12.05 4.17
C LYS A 23 -15.74 11.44 4.51
N VAL A 24 -15.35 10.39 3.80
CA VAL A 24 -14.03 9.75 4.01
C VAL A 24 -12.91 10.69 3.62
N LEU A 25 -13.05 11.44 2.51
CA LEU A 25 -12.08 12.45 2.10
C LEU A 25 -11.87 13.51 3.17
N MET A 26 -12.93 14.05 3.76
CA MET A 26 -12.82 15.04 4.82
C MET A 26 -12.17 14.47 6.09
N LEU A 27 -12.43 13.20 6.43
CA LEU A 27 -11.78 12.53 7.56
C LEU A 27 -10.28 12.34 7.34
N VAL A 28 -9.89 11.82 6.16
CA VAL A 28 -8.47 11.62 5.80
C VAL A 28 -7.74 12.95 5.68
N LEU A 29 -8.36 13.96 5.06
CA LEU A 29 -7.81 15.30 4.94
C LEU A 29 -7.61 15.95 6.32
N SER A 30 -8.57 15.81 7.23
CA SER A 30 -8.44 16.29 8.61
C SER A 30 -7.26 15.63 9.31
N CYS A 31 -7.10 14.31 9.14
CA CYS A 31 -5.96 13.57 9.68
C CYS A 31 -4.62 14.06 9.12
N ALA A 32 -4.56 14.31 7.81
CA ALA A 32 -3.37 14.79 7.13
C ALA A 32 -2.98 16.23 7.56
N ILE A 33 -3.97 17.11 7.72
CA ILE A 33 -3.75 18.48 8.22
C ILE A 33 -3.29 18.46 9.68
N ILE A 34 -3.94 17.68 10.54
CA ILE A 34 -3.52 17.52 11.96
C ILE A 34 -2.08 17.01 12.03
N SER A 35 -1.71 16.07 11.17
CA SER A 35 -0.35 15.57 11.04
C SER A 35 0.64 16.69 10.67
N GLN A 36 0.36 17.45 9.62
CA GLN A 36 1.25 18.50 9.13
C GLN A 36 1.43 19.62 10.16
N VAL A 37 0.31 20.09 10.74
CA VAL A 37 0.31 21.12 11.78
C VAL A 37 1.12 20.66 12.99
N SER A 38 0.95 19.40 13.41
CA SER A 38 1.71 18.80 14.52
C SER A 38 3.22 18.82 14.32
N HIS A 39 3.71 18.63 13.09
CA HIS A 39 5.15 18.66 12.81
C HIS A 39 5.73 20.07 12.85
N SER A 40 4.92 21.09 12.59
CA SER A 40 5.33 22.50 12.62
C SER A 40 5.37 23.09 14.04
N PHE A 41 4.65 22.51 15.00
CA PHE A 41 4.70 22.96 16.40
C PHE A 41 5.96 22.43 17.11
N LYS A 42 6.70 23.33 17.74
CA LYS A 42 7.79 22.97 18.68
C LYS A 42 7.18 22.51 20.00
N ILE A 43 6.73 21.26 20.06
CA ILE A 43 6.00 20.69 21.20
C ILE A 43 6.92 20.38 22.40
N GLY A 44 8.25 20.52 22.24
CA GLY A 44 9.21 20.37 23.34
C GLY A 44 9.03 19.05 24.09
N ASN A 45 8.96 19.12 25.42
CA ASN A 45 8.87 17.94 26.29
C ASN A 45 7.54 17.18 26.21
N TYR A 46 6.49 17.74 25.60
CA TYR A 46 5.18 17.08 25.47
C TYR A 46 5.00 16.31 24.15
N TYR A 47 6.06 16.22 23.32
CA TYR A 47 5.99 15.63 21.99
C TYR A 47 5.47 14.19 22.01
N VAL A 48 5.96 13.37 22.95
CA VAL A 48 5.57 11.95 23.07
C VAL A 48 4.07 11.81 23.37
N LEU A 49 3.54 12.60 24.29
CA LEU A 49 2.11 12.58 24.65
C LEU A 49 1.24 13.01 23.46
N PHE A 50 1.70 14.01 22.70
CA PHE A 50 1.01 14.46 21.50
C PHE A 50 0.99 13.39 20.41
N VAL A 51 2.12 12.70 20.18
CA VAL A 51 2.22 11.60 19.22
C VAL A 51 1.24 10.48 19.58
N ILE A 52 1.17 10.07 20.85
CA ILE A 52 0.24 9.03 21.31
C ILE A 52 -1.21 9.45 21.05
N LEU A 53 -1.59 10.66 21.44
CA LEU A 53 -2.96 11.17 21.25
C LEU A 53 -3.33 11.20 19.75
N ARG A 54 -2.42 11.69 18.91
CA ARG A 54 -2.59 11.72 17.45
C ARG A 54 -2.76 10.31 16.88
N SER A 55 -1.95 9.34 17.31
CA SER A 55 -2.05 7.95 16.85
C SER A 55 -3.42 7.36 17.19
N ILE A 56 -3.94 7.61 18.40
CA ILE A 56 -5.27 7.14 18.80
C ILE A 56 -6.36 7.74 17.89
N ILE A 57 -6.31 9.06 17.65
CA ILE A 57 -7.27 9.74 16.75
C ILE A 57 -7.18 9.15 15.34
N THR A 58 -5.96 8.96 14.82
CA THR A 58 -5.73 8.39 13.49
C THR A 58 -6.34 6.99 13.36
N ILE A 59 -6.14 6.12 14.36
CA ILE A 59 -6.71 4.77 14.38
C ILE A 59 -8.25 4.83 14.36
N ILE A 60 -8.86 5.71 15.14
CA ILE A 60 -10.32 5.88 15.15
C ILE A 60 -10.82 6.34 13.77
N LEU A 61 -10.14 7.32 13.16
CA LEU A 61 -10.50 7.83 11.83
C LEU A 61 -10.38 6.74 10.75
N ILE A 62 -9.34 5.91 10.79
CA ILE A 62 -9.21 4.73 9.90
C ILE A 62 -10.40 3.80 10.08
N GLY A 63 -10.80 3.51 11.33
CA GLY A 63 -11.97 2.68 11.62
C GLY A 63 -13.28 3.25 11.08
N ILE A 64 -13.50 4.57 11.21
CA ILE A 64 -14.68 5.24 10.64
C ILE A 64 -14.65 5.17 9.12
N SER A 65 -13.50 5.43 8.49
CA SER A 65 -13.33 5.32 7.04
C SER A 65 -13.66 3.91 6.54
N MET A 66 -13.18 2.87 7.24
CA MET A 66 -13.50 1.49 6.91
C MET A 66 -14.98 1.17 7.08
N ASN A 67 -15.62 1.61 8.17
CA ASN A 67 -17.05 1.42 8.38
C ASN A 67 -17.89 2.05 7.24
N ILE A 68 -17.53 3.24 6.77
CA ILE A 68 -18.21 3.89 5.63
C ILE A 68 -17.98 3.10 4.33
N VAL A 69 -16.75 2.68 4.05
CA VAL A 69 -16.43 1.87 2.86
C VAL A 69 -17.16 0.53 2.91
N ASN A 70 -17.26 -0.08 4.09
CA ASN A 70 -17.97 -1.34 4.29
C ASN A 70 -19.46 -1.21 3.99
N ASN A 71 -20.07 -0.10 4.38
CA ASN A 71 -21.46 0.19 4.04
C ASN A 71 -21.66 0.32 2.52
N VAL A 72 -20.71 0.91 1.80
CA VAL A 72 -20.82 1.12 0.35
C VAL A 72 -20.47 -0.13 -0.47
N VAL A 73 -19.53 -0.95 0.00
CA VAL A 73 -19.05 -2.13 -0.75
C VAL A 73 -19.82 -3.40 -0.39
N PHE A 74 -20.25 -3.55 0.87
CA PHE A 74 -20.86 -4.77 1.39
C PHE A 74 -22.31 -4.57 1.89
N ASP A 75 -22.91 -3.41 1.64
CA ASP A 75 -24.27 -3.04 2.09
C ASP A 75 -24.51 -3.22 3.61
N ARG A 76 -23.46 -3.04 4.43
CA ARG A 76 -23.54 -3.17 5.90
C ARG A 76 -23.97 -1.87 6.58
N SER A 77 -24.83 -1.94 7.58
CA SER A 77 -25.26 -0.77 8.34
C SER A 77 -24.10 -0.01 9.01
N ILE A 78 -24.03 1.30 8.82
CA ILE A 78 -23.11 2.20 9.54
C ILE A 78 -23.46 2.20 11.02
N HIS A 79 -22.48 1.88 11.87
CA HIS A 79 -22.57 2.10 13.32
C HIS A 79 -21.73 3.30 13.76
N TRP A 80 -22.07 3.90 14.91
CA TRP A 80 -21.39 5.09 15.46
C TRP A 80 -20.87 4.82 16.88
N HIS A 81 -20.08 3.75 17.04
CA HIS A 81 -19.55 3.37 18.35
C HIS A 81 -18.03 3.56 18.37
N PHE A 82 -17.56 4.52 19.17
CA PHE A 82 -16.12 4.84 19.30
C PHE A 82 -15.23 3.61 19.57
N LYS A 83 -15.63 2.76 20.53
CA LYS A 83 -14.88 1.54 20.86
C LYS A 83 -14.78 0.58 19.68
N LYS A 84 -15.85 0.48 18.87
CA LYS A 84 -15.85 -0.38 17.67
C LYS A 84 -14.96 0.20 16.59
N HIS A 85 -15.04 1.50 16.31
CA HIS A 85 -14.15 2.14 15.33
C HIS A 85 -12.68 2.05 15.71
N PHE A 86 -12.33 2.22 16.99
CA PHE A 86 -10.96 2.01 17.45
C PHE A 86 -10.49 0.57 17.18
N MET A 87 -11.32 -0.44 17.45
CA MET A 87 -11.00 -1.83 17.18
C MET A 87 -10.90 -2.15 15.68
N GLU A 88 -11.83 -1.65 14.86
CA GLU A 88 -11.78 -1.80 13.40
C GLU A 88 -10.53 -1.15 12.81
N GLY A 89 -10.20 0.06 13.25
CA GLY A 89 -8.98 0.76 12.84
C GLY A 89 -7.71 0.04 13.28
N LEU A 90 -7.68 -0.51 14.49
CA LEU A 90 -6.54 -1.29 14.97
C LEU A 90 -6.37 -2.59 14.17
N LYS A 91 -7.46 -3.31 13.90
CA LYS A 91 -7.43 -4.53 13.08
C LYS A 91 -6.88 -4.23 11.68
N GLU A 92 -7.35 -3.15 11.07
CA GLU A 92 -6.90 -2.71 9.75
C GLU A 92 -5.43 -2.28 9.73
N TYR A 93 -4.98 -1.54 10.75
CA TYR A 93 -3.59 -1.12 10.89
C TYR A 93 -2.66 -2.32 11.04
N VAL A 94 -3.01 -3.28 11.89
CA VAL A 94 -2.24 -4.52 12.09
C VAL A 94 -2.21 -5.35 10.80
N LEU A 95 -3.33 -5.47 10.09
CA LEU A 95 -3.41 -6.16 8.81
C LEU A 95 -2.48 -5.52 7.77
N THR A 96 -2.54 -4.19 7.63
CA THR A 96 -1.70 -3.43 6.70
C THR A 96 -0.22 -3.63 7.02
N LEU A 97 0.16 -3.53 8.30
CA LEU A 97 1.54 -3.74 8.74
C LEU A 97 2.02 -5.17 8.45
N TYR A 98 1.18 -6.17 8.70
CA TYR A 98 1.48 -7.58 8.43
C TYR A 98 1.81 -7.81 6.94
N TYR A 99 0.96 -7.32 6.04
CA TYR A 99 1.15 -7.47 4.59
C TYR A 99 2.22 -6.56 4.00
N LEU A 100 2.68 -5.53 4.71
CA LEU A 100 3.84 -4.71 4.33
C LEU A 100 5.17 -5.36 4.77
N LEU A 101 5.17 -6.02 5.94
CA LEU A 101 6.37 -6.63 6.50
C LEU A 101 6.84 -7.84 5.69
N ILE A 102 5.90 -8.69 5.24
CA ILE A 102 6.23 -9.89 4.47
C ILE A 102 7.02 -9.58 3.18
N PRO A 103 6.54 -8.74 2.25
CA PRO A 103 7.30 -8.41 1.03
C PRO A 103 8.61 -7.70 1.34
N SER A 104 8.70 -6.95 2.45
CA SER A 104 9.95 -6.31 2.88
C SER A 104 11.01 -7.35 3.28
N VAL A 105 10.64 -8.35 4.09
CA VAL A 105 11.55 -9.43 4.49
C VAL A 105 11.93 -10.29 3.29
N ILE A 106 10.98 -10.61 2.41
CA ILE A 106 11.26 -11.37 1.18
C ILE A 106 12.21 -10.57 0.26
N SER A 107 11.96 -9.28 0.04
CA SER A 107 12.84 -8.42 -0.77
C SER A 107 14.29 -8.44 -0.26
N LEU A 108 14.51 -8.38 1.06
CA LEU A 108 15.85 -8.50 1.65
C LEU A 108 16.54 -9.83 1.33
N ILE A 109 15.80 -10.94 1.25
CA ILE A 109 16.37 -12.23 0.84
C ILE A 109 16.73 -12.19 -0.66
N PHE A 110 15.91 -11.55 -1.48
CA PHE A 110 16.13 -11.41 -2.93
C PHE A 110 17.32 -10.52 -3.31
N ILE A 111 17.85 -9.70 -2.39
CA ILE A 111 19.03 -8.87 -2.66
C ILE A 111 20.27 -9.70 -3.07
N HIS A 112 20.34 -10.95 -2.58
CA HIS A 112 21.38 -11.89 -2.93
C HIS A 112 21.16 -12.44 -4.34
N PHE A 113 19.94 -12.89 -4.66
CA PHE A 113 19.59 -13.47 -5.95
C PHE A 113 19.64 -12.48 -7.10
N THR A 114 19.42 -11.19 -6.85
CA THR A 114 19.52 -10.14 -7.88
C THR A 114 20.96 -9.67 -8.11
N GLY A 115 21.95 -10.20 -7.39
CA GLY A 115 23.35 -9.82 -7.51
C GLY A 115 23.68 -8.41 -6.98
N LEU A 116 22.72 -7.74 -6.32
CA LEU A 116 22.92 -6.42 -5.76
C LEU A 116 23.87 -6.49 -4.57
N TYR A 117 23.70 -7.49 -3.70
CA TYR A 117 24.59 -7.71 -2.56
C TYR A 117 26.05 -7.93 -2.99
N SER A 118 26.30 -8.81 -3.96
CA SER A 118 27.64 -9.07 -4.48
C SER A 118 28.27 -7.85 -5.12
N THR A 119 27.48 -7.05 -5.85
CA THR A 119 27.98 -5.82 -6.48
C THR A 119 28.34 -4.76 -5.44
N ILE A 120 27.53 -4.61 -4.38
CA ILE A 120 27.82 -3.72 -3.26
C ILE A 120 29.12 -4.14 -2.55
N LEU A 121 29.32 -5.43 -2.31
CA LEU A 121 30.56 -5.93 -1.71
C LEU A 121 31.77 -5.65 -2.60
N HIS A 122 31.67 -5.88 -3.91
CA HIS A 122 32.74 -5.61 -4.85
C HIS A 122 33.12 -4.12 -4.91
N ILE A 123 32.13 -3.22 -4.88
CA ILE A 123 32.35 -1.78 -4.81
C ILE A 123 33.03 -1.40 -3.48
N LYS A 124 32.54 -1.93 -2.36
CA LYS A 124 33.14 -1.70 -1.05
C LYS A 124 34.61 -2.12 -1.03
N ASP A 125 34.92 -3.32 -1.50
CA ASP A 125 36.27 -3.86 -1.50
C ASP A 125 37.20 -3.05 -2.42
N TYR A 126 36.69 -2.59 -3.58
CA TYR A 126 37.43 -1.68 -4.45
C TYR A 126 37.73 -0.35 -3.75
N VAL A 127 36.74 0.28 -3.12
CA VAL A 127 36.92 1.56 -2.40
C VAL A 127 37.92 1.43 -1.25
N LEU A 128 37.89 0.31 -0.51
CA LEU A 128 38.85 0.05 0.56
C LEU A 128 40.29 -0.14 0.06
N GLN A 129 40.47 -0.49 -1.21
CA GLN A 129 41.78 -0.61 -1.86
C GLN A 129 42.26 0.70 -2.50
N MET A 130 41.38 1.71 -2.65
CA MET A 130 41.77 3.01 -3.15
C MET A 130 42.54 3.76 -2.05
N ASP A 131 43.72 4.29 -2.39
CA ASP A 131 44.51 5.18 -1.53
C ASP A 131 43.94 6.61 -1.57
N ILE A 132 42.64 6.71 -1.31
CA ILE A 132 41.87 7.96 -1.32
C ILE A 132 41.15 8.03 0.01
N ASP A 133 41.09 9.23 0.60
CA ASP A 133 40.34 9.48 1.83
C ASP A 133 38.82 9.48 1.54
N ALA A 134 38.30 8.29 1.23
CA ALA A 134 36.94 8.05 0.75
C ALA A 134 35.87 8.43 1.78
N ALA A 135 36.26 8.63 3.05
CA ALA A 135 35.37 9.12 4.11
C ALA A 135 34.93 10.58 3.90
N SER A 136 35.68 11.35 3.11
CA SER A 136 35.39 12.76 2.83
C SER A 136 34.55 13.00 1.56
N LEU A 137 34.39 11.96 0.73
CA LEU A 137 33.71 12.05 -0.56
C LEU A 137 32.21 11.83 -0.42
N THR A 138 31.44 12.59 -1.19
CA THR A 138 30.02 12.33 -1.36
C THR A 138 29.80 11.07 -2.21
N VAL A 139 28.62 10.45 -2.09
CA VAL A 139 28.25 9.27 -2.91
C VAL A 139 28.36 9.56 -4.41
N MET A 140 28.07 10.80 -4.83
CA MET A 140 28.18 11.21 -6.23
C MET A 140 29.64 11.26 -6.68
N GLU A 141 30.53 11.87 -5.89
CA GLU A 141 31.96 11.95 -6.21
C GLU A 141 32.60 10.56 -6.22
N LEU A 142 32.22 9.70 -5.26
CA LEU A 142 32.66 8.30 -5.22
C LEU A 142 32.25 7.55 -6.49
N SER A 143 31.04 7.79 -7.00
CA SER A 143 30.56 7.14 -8.24
C SER A 143 31.40 7.53 -9.47
N HIS A 144 31.95 8.74 -9.52
CA HIS A 144 32.83 9.18 -10.61
C HIS A 144 34.22 8.55 -10.54
N GLN A 145 34.64 8.06 -9.37
CA GLN A 145 35.93 7.39 -9.17
C GLN A 145 35.85 5.88 -9.42
N LEU A 146 34.64 5.30 -9.42
CA LEU A 146 34.43 3.89 -9.73
C LEU A 146 34.62 3.61 -11.23
N PRO A 147 35.21 2.46 -11.61
CA PRO A 147 35.27 2.03 -12.99
C PRO A 147 33.87 1.98 -13.62
N HIS A 148 33.77 2.40 -14.88
CA HIS A 148 32.48 2.48 -15.58
C HIS A 148 31.71 1.14 -15.59
N SER A 149 32.43 0.02 -15.69
CA SER A 149 31.86 -1.32 -15.61
C SER A 149 31.21 -1.63 -14.26
N MET A 150 31.78 -1.15 -13.14
CA MET A 150 31.19 -1.34 -11.81
C MET A 150 29.92 -0.52 -11.64
N ASN A 151 29.91 0.72 -12.14
CA ASN A 151 28.72 1.57 -12.13
C ASN A 151 27.57 0.95 -12.95
N ILE A 152 27.87 0.40 -14.13
CA ILE A 152 26.87 -0.29 -14.95
C ILE A 152 26.32 -1.52 -14.22
N ALA A 153 27.19 -2.36 -13.65
CA ALA A 153 26.78 -3.57 -12.93
C ALA A 153 25.90 -3.22 -11.71
N PHE A 154 26.25 -2.15 -10.98
CA PHE A 154 25.45 -1.66 -9.86
C PHE A 154 24.07 -1.20 -10.31
N LEU A 155 23.99 -0.35 -11.34
CA LEU A 155 22.71 0.14 -11.86
C LEU A 155 21.83 -1.01 -12.37
N GLN A 156 22.40 -1.98 -13.09
CA GLN A 156 21.65 -3.15 -13.57
C GLN A 156 21.11 -4.00 -12.42
N SER A 157 21.96 -4.34 -11.45
CA SER A 157 21.53 -5.14 -10.29
C SER A 157 20.50 -4.41 -9.42
N LEU A 158 20.62 -3.09 -9.26
CA LEU A 158 19.67 -2.23 -8.56
C LEU A 158 18.31 -2.18 -9.29
N GLN A 159 18.33 -2.03 -10.62
CA GLN A 159 17.11 -2.01 -11.45
C GLN A 159 16.35 -3.33 -11.36
N VAL A 160 17.05 -4.46 -11.50
CA VAL A 160 16.44 -5.80 -11.38
C VAL A 160 15.87 -6.00 -9.97
N HIS A 161 16.63 -5.65 -8.93
CA HIS A 161 16.17 -5.74 -7.54
C HIS A 161 14.91 -4.90 -7.27
N THR A 162 14.89 -3.67 -7.80
CA THR A 162 13.74 -2.75 -7.67
C THR A 162 12.51 -3.33 -8.35
N LEU A 163 12.65 -3.92 -9.55
CA LEU A 163 11.53 -4.55 -10.27
C LEU A 163 10.96 -5.74 -9.51
N VAL A 164 11.82 -6.63 -9.01
CA VAL A 164 11.40 -7.80 -8.19
C VAL A 164 10.70 -7.33 -6.92
N THR A 165 11.26 -6.33 -6.24
CA THR A 165 10.68 -5.77 -5.02
C THR A 165 9.31 -5.15 -5.30
N LEU A 166 9.19 -4.32 -6.33
CA LEU A 166 7.91 -3.71 -6.71
C LEU A 166 6.85 -4.77 -7.01
N PHE A 167 7.23 -5.83 -7.75
CA PHE A 167 6.32 -6.95 -8.02
C PHE A 167 5.83 -7.63 -6.73
N LEU A 168 6.73 -7.91 -5.78
CA LEU A 168 6.37 -8.48 -4.48
C LEU A 168 5.41 -7.57 -3.70
N PHE A 169 5.70 -6.26 -3.63
CA PHE A 169 4.83 -5.31 -2.95
C PHE A 169 3.43 -5.25 -3.58
N VAL A 170 3.32 -5.24 -4.90
CA VAL A 170 2.03 -5.28 -5.61
C VAL A 170 1.27 -6.56 -5.29
N LEU A 171 1.95 -7.71 -5.31
CA LEU A 171 1.35 -9.01 -5.03
C LEU A 171 0.81 -9.10 -3.59
N PHE A 172 1.64 -8.75 -2.60
CA PHE A 172 1.24 -8.80 -1.19
C PHE A 172 0.21 -7.73 -0.82
N THR A 173 0.24 -6.57 -1.46
CA THR A 173 -0.83 -5.56 -1.33
C THR A 173 -2.16 -6.12 -1.85
N SER A 174 -2.13 -6.88 -2.96
CA SER A 174 -3.32 -7.55 -3.49
C SER A 174 -3.86 -8.61 -2.53
N PHE A 175 -2.97 -9.37 -1.87
CA PHE A 175 -3.35 -10.30 -0.80
C PHE A 175 -3.93 -9.57 0.43
N SER A 176 -3.42 -8.39 0.77
CA SER A 176 -3.97 -7.55 1.84
C SER A 176 -5.43 -7.18 1.58
N PHE A 177 -5.80 -6.83 0.34
CA PHE A 177 -7.19 -6.52 0.00
C PHE A 177 -8.13 -7.74 0.13
N ILE A 178 -7.70 -8.92 -0.31
CA ILE A 178 -8.46 -10.17 -0.09
C ILE A 178 -8.60 -10.45 1.41
N SER A 179 -7.53 -10.27 2.16
CA SER A 179 -7.51 -10.47 3.60
C SER A 179 -8.45 -9.52 4.33
N ARG A 180 -8.53 -8.26 3.88
CA ARG A 180 -9.49 -7.28 4.39
C ARG A 180 -10.91 -7.76 4.17
N ILE A 181 -11.23 -8.29 2.98
CA ILE A 181 -12.55 -8.87 2.70
C ILE A 181 -12.87 -10.03 3.65
N LEU A 182 -11.92 -10.94 3.89
CA LEU A 182 -12.08 -12.04 4.84
C LEU A 182 -12.26 -11.55 6.29
N MET A 183 -11.48 -10.55 6.70
CA MET A 183 -11.60 -9.90 8.01
C MET A 183 -13.01 -9.38 8.22
N LEU A 184 -13.59 -8.76 7.20
CA LEU A 184 -14.92 -8.19 7.25
C LEU A 184 -15.99 -9.28 7.23
N LYS A 185 -15.86 -10.30 6.38
CA LYS A 185 -16.82 -11.42 6.27
C LYS A 185 -16.92 -12.19 7.59
N TYR A 186 -15.80 -12.49 8.24
CA TYR A 186 -15.74 -13.33 9.44
C TYR A 186 -15.52 -12.58 10.77
N ASP A 187 -15.40 -11.25 10.76
CA ASP A 187 -15.07 -10.37 11.90
C ASP A 187 -13.81 -10.80 12.71
N SER A 188 -12.94 -11.60 12.12
CA SER A 188 -11.78 -12.20 12.78
C SER A 188 -10.48 -11.81 12.09
N ILE A 189 -9.61 -11.14 12.83
CA ILE A 189 -8.27 -10.78 12.34
C ILE A 189 -7.38 -12.01 12.11
N ARG A 190 -7.61 -13.08 12.89
CA ARG A 190 -6.83 -14.32 12.77
C ARG A 190 -7.02 -14.99 11.41
N ILE A 191 -8.25 -14.95 10.89
CA ILE A 191 -8.57 -15.49 9.57
C ILE A 191 -7.93 -14.64 8.47
N ALA A 192 -7.89 -13.31 8.66
CA ALA A 192 -7.34 -12.37 7.70
C ALA A 192 -5.80 -12.39 7.61
N ILE A 193 -5.12 -12.62 8.74
CA ILE A 193 -3.66 -12.71 8.79
C ILE A 193 -3.15 -14.06 8.28
N ASP A 194 -3.97 -15.12 8.33
CA ASP A 194 -3.57 -16.42 7.83
C ASP A 194 -3.50 -16.43 6.29
N ILE A 195 -2.27 -16.32 5.78
CA ILE A 195 -1.95 -16.37 4.35
C ILE A 195 -2.52 -17.63 3.69
N ARG A 196 -2.66 -18.75 4.40
CA ARG A 196 -3.21 -19.98 3.80
C ARG A 196 -4.66 -19.78 3.37
N ASN A 197 -5.45 -19.06 4.14
CA ASN A 197 -6.83 -18.73 3.77
C ASN A 197 -6.85 -17.85 2.52
N VAL A 198 -5.95 -16.87 2.44
CA VAL A 198 -5.83 -15.99 1.27
C VAL A 198 -5.41 -16.78 0.02
N LEU A 199 -4.42 -17.67 0.14
CA LEU A 199 -3.97 -18.53 -0.95
C LEU A 199 -5.05 -19.52 -1.38
N THR A 200 -5.88 -20.01 -0.46
CA THR A 200 -7.03 -20.84 -0.78
C THR A 200 -8.04 -20.06 -1.61
N VAL A 201 -8.38 -18.84 -1.18
CA VAL A 201 -9.26 -17.94 -1.95
C VAL A 201 -8.68 -17.63 -3.34
N VAL A 202 -7.39 -17.29 -3.43
CA VAL A 202 -6.71 -17.03 -4.71
C VAL A 202 -6.68 -18.29 -5.59
N GLY A 203 -6.52 -19.47 -4.98
CA GLY A 203 -6.61 -20.75 -5.64
C GLY A 203 -7.98 -20.99 -6.27
N ASN A 204 -9.05 -20.71 -5.52
CA ASN A 204 -10.44 -20.84 -5.97
C ASN A 204 -10.77 -19.84 -7.09
N ILE A 205 -10.26 -18.60 -7.02
CA ILE A 205 -10.37 -17.61 -8.12
C ILE A 205 -9.64 -18.08 -9.39
N GLY A 206 -8.61 -18.92 -9.21
CA GLY A 206 -7.66 -19.34 -10.23
C GLY A 206 -6.47 -18.38 -10.33
N TRP A 207 -5.27 -18.88 -10.07
CA TRP A 207 -4.02 -18.11 -10.09
C TRP A 207 -3.81 -17.29 -11.36
N MET A 208 -4.08 -17.86 -12.53
CA MET A 208 -3.91 -17.14 -13.79
C MET A 208 -4.92 -15.99 -13.95
N ARG A 209 -6.17 -16.19 -13.49
CA ARG A 209 -7.20 -15.16 -13.51
C ARG A 209 -6.86 -14.03 -12.54
N PHE A 210 -6.43 -14.38 -11.33
CA PHE A 210 -5.97 -13.44 -10.31
C PHE A 210 -4.77 -12.61 -10.80
N MET A 211 -3.73 -13.25 -11.36
CA MET A 211 -2.55 -12.51 -11.86
C MET A 211 -2.90 -11.58 -13.03
N LYS A 212 -3.78 -12.01 -13.95
CA LYS A 212 -4.29 -11.13 -15.02
C LYS A 212 -5.04 -9.92 -14.44
N PHE A 213 -5.86 -10.14 -13.43
CA PHE A 213 -6.56 -9.07 -12.73
C PHE A 213 -5.58 -8.09 -12.08
N VAL A 214 -4.62 -8.59 -11.29
CA VAL A 214 -3.62 -7.77 -10.60
C VAL A 214 -2.82 -6.94 -11.60
N LEU A 215 -2.40 -7.52 -12.74
CA LEU A 215 -1.68 -6.79 -13.79
C LEU A 215 -2.51 -5.62 -14.35
N ILE A 216 -3.77 -5.89 -14.73
CA ILE A 216 -4.68 -4.86 -15.27
C ILE A 216 -4.93 -3.77 -14.21
N PHE A 217 -5.18 -4.18 -12.97
CA PHE A 217 -5.38 -3.29 -11.84
C PHE A 217 -4.17 -2.37 -11.63
N THR A 218 -2.95 -2.91 -11.64
CA THR A 218 -1.71 -2.14 -11.50
C THR A 218 -1.51 -1.15 -12.64
N ILE A 219 -1.78 -1.54 -13.90
CA ILE A 219 -1.68 -0.62 -15.05
C ILE A 219 -2.64 0.56 -14.89
N VAL A 220 -3.89 0.30 -14.50
CA VAL A 220 -4.88 1.36 -14.24
C VAL A 220 -4.43 2.26 -13.09
N LEU A 221 -3.89 1.68 -12.02
CA LEU A 221 -3.39 2.43 -10.87
C LEU A 221 -2.19 3.31 -11.25
N ILE A 222 -1.26 2.82 -12.06
CA ILE A 222 -0.15 3.62 -12.60
C ILE A 222 -0.69 4.82 -13.39
N PHE A 223 -1.69 4.61 -14.26
CA PHE A 223 -2.29 5.70 -15.03
C PHE A 223 -2.92 6.76 -14.11
N ILE A 224 -3.64 6.34 -13.07
CA ILE A 224 -4.28 7.24 -12.11
C ILE A 224 -3.24 8.02 -11.29
N VAL A 225 -2.19 7.36 -10.81
CA VAL A 225 -1.09 8.02 -10.08
C VAL A 225 -0.44 9.09 -10.96
N ASN A 226 -0.19 8.80 -12.24
CA ASN A 226 0.39 9.80 -13.15
C ASN A 226 -0.53 11.01 -13.37
N ILE A 227 -1.84 10.80 -13.48
CA ILE A 227 -2.81 11.92 -13.54
C ILE A 227 -2.74 12.77 -12.27
N LEU A 228 -2.65 12.14 -11.10
CA LEU A 228 -2.61 12.84 -9.83
C LEU A 228 -1.30 13.61 -9.62
N VAL A 229 -0.17 13.06 -10.08
CA VAL A 229 1.11 13.78 -10.13
C VAL A 229 0.99 15.01 -11.02
N PHE A 230 0.29 14.93 -12.15
CA PHE A 230 0.03 16.11 -12.99
C PHE A 230 -0.88 17.14 -12.28
N MET A 231 -1.87 16.69 -11.50
CA MET A 231 -2.72 17.61 -10.72
C MET A 231 -1.95 18.36 -9.61
N ARG A 232 -0.77 17.87 -9.21
CA ARG A 232 0.13 18.53 -8.24
C ARG A 232 0.62 19.89 -8.69
N TYR A 233 0.62 20.16 -9.98
CA TYR A 233 0.92 21.50 -10.48
C TYR A 233 -0.17 22.54 -10.17
N ILE A 234 -1.37 22.11 -9.75
CA ILE A 234 -2.55 22.96 -9.55
C ILE A 234 -3.03 22.96 -8.09
N PHE A 235 -2.97 21.82 -7.40
CA PHE A 235 -3.48 21.66 -6.02
C PHE A 235 -2.36 21.37 -5.03
N GLU A 236 -2.61 21.71 -3.75
CA GLU A 236 -1.74 21.40 -2.62
C GLU A 236 -1.49 19.88 -2.46
N ASP A 237 -0.25 19.52 -2.12
CA ASP A 237 0.22 18.14 -2.00
C ASP A 237 -0.63 17.28 -1.05
N VAL A 238 -1.06 17.88 0.06
CA VAL A 238 -1.84 17.21 1.11
C VAL A 238 -3.21 16.82 0.61
N PHE A 239 -3.84 17.69 -0.18
CA PHE A 239 -5.16 17.43 -0.75
C PHE A 239 -5.10 16.29 -1.77
N ILE A 240 -4.12 16.32 -2.67
CA ILE A 240 -3.95 15.27 -3.69
C ILE A 240 -3.65 13.92 -3.04
N SER A 241 -2.79 13.90 -2.01
CA SER A 241 -2.45 12.67 -1.29
C SER A 241 -3.68 12.07 -0.62
N ALA A 242 -4.48 12.88 0.07
CA ALA A 242 -5.73 12.44 0.68
C ALA A 242 -6.74 11.94 -0.37
N LEU A 243 -6.89 12.67 -1.48
CA LEU A 243 -7.76 12.27 -2.59
C LEU A 243 -7.35 10.92 -3.17
N PHE A 244 -6.05 10.71 -3.39
CA PHE A 244 -5.52 9.43 -3.86
C PHE A 244 -5.81 8.30 -2.88
N GLU A 245 -5.54 8.51 -1.59
CA GLU A 245 -5.75 7.50 -0.55
C GLU A 245 -7.21 7.06 -0.48
N VAL A 246 -8.15 8.02 -0.47
CA VAL A 246 -9.59 7.70 -0.43
C VAL A 246 -10.05 7.05 -1.73
N PHE A 247 -9.58 7.54 -2.88
CA PHE A 247 -9.87 6.93 -4.17
C PHE A 247 -9.42 5.46 -4.20
N LEU A 248 -8.17 5.20 -3.81
CA LEU A 248 -7.59 3.86 -3.78
C LEU A 248 -8.34 2.96 -2.79
N LEU A 249 -8.74 3.50 -1.64
CA LEU A 249 -9.51 2.76 -0.65
C LEU A 249 -10.85 2.27 -1.21
N PHE A 250 -11.63 3.12 -1.87
CA PHE A 250 -12.92 2.74 -2.47
C PHE A 250 -12.73 1.83 -3.70
N PHE A 251 -11.85 2.24 -4.61
CA PHE A 251 -11.60 1.53 -5.87
C PHE A 251 -11.07 0.12 -5.61
N ALA A 252 -10.01 -0.02 -4.81
CA ALA A 252 -9.38 -1.30 -4.56
C ALA A 252 -10.29 -2.22 -3.74
N THR A 253 -10.89 -1.73 -2.65
CA THR A 253 -11.76 -2.57 -1.81
C THR A 253 -12.93 -3.15 -2.62
N ASN A 254 -13.58 -2.34 -3.48
CA ASN A 254 -14.65 -2.82 -4.34
C ASN A 254 -14.17 -3.74 -5.47
N ALA A 255 -13.02 -3.44 -6.09
CA ALA A 255 -12.49 -4.26 -7.19
C ALA A 255 -12.13 -5.67 -6.72
N PHE A 256 -11.44 -5.77 -5.58
CA PHE A 256 -11.12 -7.06 -4.97
C PHE A 256 -12.35 -7.76 -4.40
N TYR A 257 -13.34 -7.02 -3.88
CA TYR A 257 -14.59 -7.62 -3.40
C TYR A 257 -15.37 -8.25 -4.55
N ARG A 258 -15.53 -7.56 -5.67
CA ARG A 258 -16.19 -8.11 -6.86
C ARG A 258 -15.44 -9.30 -7.45
N LEU A 259 -14.10 -9.28 -7.44
CA LEU A 259 -13.31 -10.44 -7.84
C LEU A 259 -13.55 -11.65 -6.93
N TYR A 260 -13.71 -11.42 -5.63
CA TYR A 260 -14.02 -12.47 -4.66
C TYR A 260 -15.42 -13.04 -4.85
N VAL A 261 -16.46 -12.20 -4.87
CA VAL A 261 -17.87 -12.61 -4.96
C VAL A 261 -18.18 -13.32 -6.27
N ASP A 262 -17.61 -12.86 -7.38
CA ASP A 262 -17.83 -13.46 -8.70
C ASP A 262 -17.28 -14.89 -8.85
N ASN A 263 -16.53 -15.41 -7.86
CA ASN A 263 -16.16 -16.82 -7.80
C ASN A 263 -16.96 -17.59 -6.73
N ASP A 264 -17.43 -16.92 -5.66
CA ASP A 264 -18.30 -17.53 -4.63
C ASP A 264 -19.66 -17.97 -5.23
N THR A 265 -20.06 -17.41 -6.38
CA THR A 265 -21.29 -17.76 -7.10
C THR A 265 -21.17 -18.97 -8.03
N ASP A 266 -19.95 -19.42 -8.37
CA ASP A 266 -19.73 -20.56 -9.26
C ASP A 266 -19.70 -21.91 -8.50
N ASP A 267 -19.72 -21.89 -7.16
CA ASP A 267 -19.76 -23.08 -6.28
C ASP A 267 -21.20 -23.54 -5.92
N VAL A 268 -22.23 -23.01 -6.58
CA VAL A 268 -23.66 -23.33 -6.32
C VAL A 268 -24.39 -23.94 -7.53
N GLU A 269 -23.67 -24.38 -8.58
CA GLU A 269 -24.24 -25.18 -9.68
C GLU A 269 -23.72 -26.62 -9.71
#